data_AF-A0A953Z664-F1
#
_entry.id   AF-A0A953Z664-F1
#
_cell.length_a   1.000
_cell.length_b   1.000
_cell.length_c   1.000
_cell.angle_alpha   90.00
_cell.angle_beta   90.00
_cell.angle_gamma   90.00
#
_symmetry.space_group_name_H-M   'P 1'
#
loop_
_entity.id
_entity.type
_entity.pdbx_description
1 polymer ?
#
loop_
_entity_poly.entity_id
_entity_poly.type
_entity_poly.pdbx_seq_one_letter_code
_entity_poly.pdbx_strand_id
1 'polypeptide(L)'
;MRFLPAVLLAACAGNGANQDLENAAFFGNTIRLALAEGDFDRAVEDSRRGLERFPDSSVILAWNALVAQMQWQESRALALLRKLREGDDYAGIEYAELQGRIGDLLFRTGSYSDSIPFLNAAGDGPQAARRSALVELARELPYERLQPGRLVAELPLLEGSLPTLLCSVADRQRPFVLDTGASMTALTRSLATELGVAPVVEAGTAVDGTGRELPVALGVLHALSLGTVRLDSQPVLVVDDSALSLKDPFGGPMQAPKAVVGLDVLARFRVTFDPTRQSVLFELSRGLDEPRAVGCVQFDGRCLVPVRVEGRR
;
A
#
# COMPACT_ATOMS: atom_id res chain seq x y z
N MET A 1 0.47 -0.37 19.22
CA MET A 1 -0.30 0.78 18.68
C MET A 1 0.36 2.08 19.11
N ARG A 2 1.31 2.60 18.32
CA ARG A 2 1.80 3.97 18.45
C ARG A 2 1.70 4.63 17.08
N PHE A 3 1.22 5.88 17.09
CA PHE A 3 1.06 6.81 15.96
C PHE A 3 -0.23 6.72 15.14
N LEU A 4 -1.33 7.11 15.78
CA LEU A 4 -2.24 8.12 15.22
C LEU A 4 -1.90 9.45 15.92
N PRO A 5 -1.88 10.61 15.24
CA PRO A 5 -1.70 11.88 15.93
C PRO A 5 -2.81 12.02 16.97
N ALA A 6 -2.42 12.29 18.22
CA ALA A 6 -3.35 12.64 19.27
C ALA A 6 -3.94 14.02 18.93
N VAL A 7 -5.04 14.03 18.17
CA VAL A 7 -5.84 15.23 17.94
C VAL A 7 -6.54 15.55 19.26
N LEU A 8 -5.93 16.41 20.07
CA LEU A 8 -6.58 17.03 21.22
C LEU A 8 -7.28 18.30 20.70
N LEU A 9 -8.61 18.25 20.54
CA LEU A 9 -9.42 19.44 20.29
C LEU A 9 -9.95 19.97 21.63
N ALA A 10 -9.51 21.16 22.01
CA ALA A 10 -10.07 21.92 23.11
C ALA A 10 -11.37 22.60 22.62
N ALA A 11 -12.48 22.36 23.31
CA ALA A 11 -13.77 22.96 23.00
C ALA A 11 -13.87 24.37 23.62
N CYS A 12 -14.11 25.40 22.80
CA CYS A 12 -14.60 26.70 23.24
C CYS A 12 -16.02 26.89 22.70
N ALA A 13 -17.00 27.05 23.58
CA ALA A 13 -18.43 27.10 23.26
C ALA A 13 -18.86 28.42 22.60
N GLY A 14 -19.51 28.35 21.42
CA GLY A 14 -20.28 29.48 20.86
C GLY A 14 -20.93 29.21 19.49
N ASN A 15 -22.28 29.25 19.44
CA ASN A 15 -23.18 29.34 18.26
C ASN A 15 -22.98 28.38 17.07
N GLY A 16 -24.00 27.52 16.81
CA GLY A 16 -24.33 26.88 15.52
C GLY A 16 -23.19 26.18 14.78
N ALA A 17 -22.33 26.94 14.11
CA ALA A 17 -21.10 26.46 13.47
C ALA A 17 -20.17 25.70 14.43
N ASN A 18 -20.13 26.08 15.71
CA ASN A 18 -19.35 25.36 16.71
C ASN A 18 -19.95 24.00 17.07
N GLN A 19 -21.28 23.87 16.99
CA GLN A 19 -21.96 22.62 17.26
C GLN A 19 -21.73 21.60 16.14
N ASP A 20 -21.68 22.05 14.89
CA ASP A 20 -21.33 21.18 13.75
C ASP A 20 -19.87 20.71 13.80
N LEU A 21 -18.94 21.57 14.23
CA LEU A 21 -17.55 21.18 14.47
C LEU A 21 -17.43 20.16 15.62
N GLU A 22 -18.11 20.38 16.75
CA GLU A 22 -18.16 19.43 17.87
C GLU A 22 -18.79 18.09 17.44
N ASN A 23 -19.85 18.12 16.64
CA ASN A 23 -20.48 16.91 16.10
C ASN A 23 -19.57 16.16 15.13
N ALA A 24 -18.87 16.87 14.24
CA ALA A 24 -17.92 16.26 13.32
C ALA A 24 -16.72 15.64 14.06
N ALA A 25 -16.21 16.33 15.10
CA ALA A 25 -15.18 15.80 15.98
C ALA A 25 -15.65 14.54 16.73
N PHE A 26 -16.91 14.51 17.18
CA PHE A 26 -17.52 13.32 17.78
C PHE A 26 -17.50 12.13 16.80
N PHE A 27 -17.93 12.32 15.55
CA PHE A 27 -17.85 11.26 14.53
C PHE A 27 -16.42 10.81 14.28
N GLY A 28 -15.46 11.74 14.16
CA GLY A 28 -14.05 11.40 14.04
C GLY A 28 -13.54 10.53 15.21
N ASN A 29 -13.96 10.83 16.44
CA ASN A 29 -13.61 10.03 17.60
C ASN A 29 -14.28 8.66 17.61
N THR A 30 -15.53 8.53 17.14
CA THR A 30 -16.18 7.22 17.01
C THR A 30 -15.46 6.30 16.02
N ILE A 31 -15.04 6.84 14.87
CA ILE A 31 -14.24 6.10 13.88
C ILE A 31 -12.91 5.66 14.50
N ARG A 32 -12.21 6.57 15.18
CA ARG A 32 -10.94 6.28 15.86
C ARG A 32 -11.09 5.16 16.89
N LEU A 33 -12.13 5.20 17.72
CA LEU A 33 -12.38 4.19 18.75
C LEU A 33 -12.69 2.83 18.11
N ALA A 34 -13.54 2.79 17.09
CA ALA A 34 -13.84 1.55 16.36
C ALA A 34 -12.57 0.91 15.77
N LEU A 35 -11.69 1.71 15.14
CA LEU A 35 -10.40 1.23 14.64
C LEU A 35 -9.47 0.74 15.76
N ALA A 36 -9.44 1.43 16.91
CA ALA A 36 -8.63 1.01 18.06
C ALA A 36 -9.11 -0.30 18.68
N GLU A 37 -10.42 -0.56 18.60
CA GLU A 37 -11.06 -1.80 19.06
C GLU A 37 -10.98 -2.93 18.03
N GLY A 38 -10.51 -2.65 16.81
CA GLY A 38 -10.51 -3.62 15.70
C GLY A 38 -11.86 -3.80 15.01
N ASP A 39 -12.87 -3.00 15.37
CA ASP A 39 -14.20 -3.02 14.76
C ASP A 39 -14.23 -2.22 13.44
N PHE A 40 -13.66 -2.83 12.42
CA PHE A 40 -13.52 -2.19 11.10
C PHE A 40 -14.87 -1.93 10.42
N ASP A 41 -15.85 -2.83 10.58
CA ASP A 41 -17.17 -2.65 9.95
C ASP A 41 -17.87 -1.41 10.52
N ARG A 42 -17.80 -1.21 11.84
CA ARG A 42 -18.30 0.00 12.48
C ARG A 42 -17.51 1.24 12.04
N ALA A 43 -16.19 1.16 11.94
CA ALA A 43 -15.39 2.29 11.46
C ALA A 43 -15.80 2.72 10.04
N VAL A 44 -16.07 1.77 9.14
CA VAL A 44 -16.56 2.02 7.77
C VAL A 44 -17.94 2.69 7.79
N GLU A 45 -18.86 2.17 8.60
CA GLU A 45 -20.22 2.69 8.68
C GLU A 45 -20.26 4.10 9.31
N ASP A 46 -19.56 4.30 10.42
CA ASP A 46 -19.45 5.61 11.09
C ASP A 46 -18.75 6.63 10.18
N SER A 47 -17.75 6.19 9.40
CA SER A 47 -17.08 7.02 8.40
C SER A 47 -18.03 7.48 7.29
N ARG A 48 -18.83 6.56 6.73
CA ARG A 48 -19.84 6.87 5.70
C ARG A 48 -20.88 7.86 6.21
N ARG A 49 -21.47 7.60 7.38
CA ARG A 49 -22.47 8.46 8.03
C ARG A 49 -21.91 9.85 8.33
N GLY A 50 -20.66 9.90 8.81
CA GLY A 50 -19.95 11.16 9.04
C GLY A 50 -19.82 11.99 7.76
N LEU A 51 -19.41 11.36 6.65
CA LEU A 51 -19.23 12.05 5.36
C LEU A 51 -20.55 12.54 4.76
N GLU A 52 -21.62 11.77 4.90
CA GLU A 52 -22.97 12.17 4.46
C GLU A 52 -23.48 13.40 5.21
N ARG A 53 -23.19 13.49 6.51
CA ARG A 53 -23.65 14.58 7.37
C ARG A 53 -22.76 15.81 7.31
N PHE A 54 -21.45 15.63 7.16
CA PHE A 54 -20.45 16.70 7.21
C PHE A 54 -19.44 16.55 6.06
N PRO A 55 -19.90 16.74 4.80
CA PRO A 55 -19.09 16.43 3.61
C PRO A 55 -17.85 17.32 3.44
N ASP A 56 -17.82 18.48 4.10
CA ASP A 56 -16.73 19.47 4.01
C ASP A 56 -15.90 19.57 5.30
N SER A 57 -16.22 18.76 6.32
CA SER A 57 -15.43 18.75 7.55
C SER A 57 -14.06 18.13 7.33
N SER A 58 -13.01 18.88 7.66
CA SER A 58 -11.61 18.46 7.58
C SER A 58 -11.34 17.11 8.29
N VAL A 59 -11.86 16.97 9.51
CA VAL A 59 -11.75 15.77 10.35
C VAL A 59 -12.41 14.58 9.68
N ILE A 60 -13.61 14.76 9.13
CA ILE A 60 -14.35 13.70 8.49
C ILE A 60 -13.70 13.27 7.17
N LEU A 61 -13.21 14.23 6.39
CA LEU A 61 -12.45 13.95 5.17
C LEU A 61 -11.18 13.16 5.47
N ALA A 62 -10.42 13.55 6.50
CA ALA A 62 -9.20 12.86 6.92
C ALA A 62 -9.47 11.41 7.36
N TRP A 63 -10.48 11.18 8.21
CA TRP A 63 -10.84 9.83 8.64
C TRP A 63 -11.41 8.98 7.50
N ASN A 64 -12.24 9.56 6.64
CA ASN A 64 -12.75 8.85 5.46
C ASN A 64 -11.63 8.50 4.49
N ALA A 65 -10.64 9.37 4.31
CA ALA A 65 -9.49 9.06 3.48
C ALA A 65 -8.70 7.87 4.03
N LEU A 66 -8.46 7.82 5.35
CA LEU A 66 -7.79 6.70 6.01
C LEU A 66 -8.60 5.40 5.84
N VAL A 67 -9.89 5.41 6.15
CA VAL A 67 -10.76 4.23 5.99
C VAL A 67 -10.79 3.76 4.54
N ALA A 68 -10.90 4.68 3.58
CA ALA A 68 -10.85 4.36 2.16
C ALA A 68 -9.52 3.68 1.77
N GLN A 69 -8.37 4.15 2.28
CA GLN A 69 -7.08 3.47 2.08
C GLN A 69 -7.10 2.05 2.66
N MET A 70 -7.62 1.89 3.88
CA MET A 70 -7.73 0.59 4.54
C MET A 70 -8.64 -0.37 3.76
N GLN A 71 -9.62 0.13 3.02
CA GLN A 71 -10.50 -0.64 2.14
C GLN A 71 -9.96 -0.84 0.70
N TRP A 72 -8.70 -0.50 0.44
CA TRP A 72 -8.11 -0.55 -0.91
C TRP A 72 -8.81 0.37 -1.94
N GLN A 73 -9.51 1.42 -1.47
CA GLN A 73 -10.20 2.40 -2.31
C GLN A 73 -9.30 3.62 -2.58
N GLU A 74 -8.16 3.42 -3.23
CA GLU A 74 -7.11 4.44 -3.40
C GLU A 74 -7.61 5.69 -4.12
N SER A 75 -8.42 5.55 -5.17
CA SER A 75 -9.00 6.69 -5.89
C SER A 75 -9.92 7.54 -5.01
N ARG A 76 -10.71 6.89 -4.14
CA ARG A 76 -11.58 7.59 -3.18
C ARG A 76 -10.75 8.31 -2.12
N ALA A 77 -9.75 7.64 -1.56
CA ALA A 77 -8.83 8.24 -0.60
C ALA A 77 -8.14 9.48 -1.17
N LEU A 78 -7.63 9.39 -2.41
CA LEU A 78 -7.00 10.50 -3.11
C LEU A 78 -7.96 11.68 -3.32
N ALA A 79 -9.21 11.41 -3.74
CA ALA A 79 -10.22 12.45 -3.90
C ALA A 79 -10.52 13.18 -2.58
N LEU A 80 -10.62 12.44 -1.48
CA LEU A 80 -10.87 12.99 -0.14
C LEU A 80 -9.69 13.84 0.36
N LEU A 81 -8.45 13.40 0.16
CA LEU A 81 -7.26 14.18 0.54
C LEU A 81 -7.12 15.45 -0.31
N ARG A 82 -7.45 15.39 -1.60
CA ARG A 82 -7.47 16.58 -2.47
C ARG A 82 -8.52 17.59 -2.01
N LYS A 83 -9.72 17.12 -1.64
CA LYS A 83 -10.75 17.96 -1.06
C LYS A 83 -10.32 18.57 0.28
N LEU A 84 -9.67 17.78 1.15
CA LEU A 84 -9.11 18.28 2.41
C LEU A 84 -8.08 19.40 2.18
N ARG A 85 -7.26 19.27 1.13
CA ARG A 85 -6.25 20.27 0.74
C ARG A 85 -6.85 21.60 0.28
N GLU A 86 -8.10 21.61 -0.20
CA GLU A 86 -8.78 22.82 -0.67
C GLU A 86 -9.27 23.71 0.48
N GLY A 87 -9.34 23.19 1.72
CA GLY A 87 -9.75 23.93 2.90
C GLY A 87 -8.59 24.62 3.65
N ASP A 88 -8.95 25.43 4.64
CA ASP A 88 -7.98 26.15 5.50
C ASP A 88 -7.65 25.40 6.81
N ASP A 89 -8.36 24.30 7.10
CA ASP A 89 -8.12 23.41 8.23
C ASP A 89 -7.87 21.97 7.75
N TYR A 90 -6.81 21.36 8.26
CA TYR A 90 -6.33 20.04 7.86
C TYR A 90 -6.49 18.99 8.96
N ALA A 91 -7.41 19.20 9.92
CA ALA A 91 -7.68 18.29 11.03
C ALA A 91 -6.44 18.01 11.89
N GLY A 92 -5.58 19.02 12.07
CA GLY A 92 -4.30 18.90 12.78
C GLY A 92 -3.21 18.15 12.02
N ILE A 93 -3.39 17.87 10.72
CA ILE A 93 -2.33 17.38 9.83
C ILE A 93 -1.55 18.58 9.30
N GLU A 94 -0.23 18.58 9.43
CA GLU A 94 0.60 19.60 8.80
C GLU A 94 0.41 19.61 7.27
N TYR A 95 0.31 20.78 6.65
CA TYR A 95 0.04 20.89 5.21
C TYR A 95 1.07 20.12 4.37
N ALA A 96 2.34 20.16 4.77
CA ALA A 96 3.42 19.42 4.12
C ALA A 96 3.18 17.90 4.19
N GLU A 97 2.79 17.37 5.36
CA GLU A 97 2.45 15.96 5.51
C GLU A 97 1.22 15.56 4.67
N LEU A 98 0.23 16.45 4.55
CA LEU A 98 -0.91 16.24 3.64
C LEU A 98 -0.46 16.15 2.18
N GLN A 99 0.44 17.02 1.71
CA GLN A 99 1.03 16.91 0.37
C GLN A 99 1.75 15.57 0.22
N GLY A 100 2.58 15.20 1.19
CA GLY A 100 3.31 13.94 1.18
C GLY A 100 2.40 12.73 1.02
N ARG A 101 1.29 12.66 1.76
CA ARG A 101 0.30 11.57 1.64
C ARG A 101 -0.35 11.51 0.26
N ILE A 102 -0.65 12.66 -0.34
CA ILE A 102 -1.18 12.71 -1.72
C ILE A 102 -0.13 12.18 -2.70
N GLY A 103 1.13 12.61 -2.55
CA GLY A 103 2.26 12.12 -3.34
C GLY A 103 2.47 10.61 -3.22
N ASP A 104 2.44 10.09 -1.99
CA ASP A 104 2.59 8.66 -1.68
C ASP A 104 1.49 7.82 -2.37
N LEU A 105 0.24 8.28 -2.36
CA LEU A 105 -0.88 7.60 -3.05
C LEU A 105 -0.77 7.69 -4.57
N LEU A 106 -0.40 8.85 -5.12
CA LEU A 106 -0.18 9.01 -6.57
C LEU A 106 0.91 8.07 -7.06
N PHE A 107 2.03 7.99 -6.33
CA PHE A 107 3.11 7.06 -6.67
C PHE A 107 2.65 5.61 -6.62
N ARG A 108 1.94 5.21 -5.55
CA ARG A 108 1.44 3.84 -5.35
C ARG A 108 0.48 3.41 -6.46
N THR A 109 -0.47 4.27 -6.82
CA THR A 109 -1.45 4.06 -7.91
C THR A 109 -0.79 4.09 -9.29
N GLY A 110 0.45 4.53 -9.39
CA GLY A 110 1.23 4.57 -10.63
C GLY A 110 1.15 5.88 -11.39
N SER A 111 0.59 6.95 -10.80
CA SER A 111 0.63 8.31 -11.35
C SER A 111 1.98 8.97 -10.97
N TYR A 112 3.07 8.46 -11.53
CA TYR A 112 4.43 8.76 -11.06
C TYR A 112 4.81 10.23 -11.27
N SER A 113 4.61 10.77 -12.48
CA SER A 113 4.94 12.18 -12.75
C SER A 113 4.10 13.15 -11.93
N ASP A 114 2.80 12.85 -11.77
CA ASP A 114 1.88 13.64 -10.94
C ASP A 114 2.24 13.61 -9.46
N SER A 115 2.94 12.57 -8.98
CA SER A 115 3.35 12.45 -7.58
C SER A 115 4.46 13.44 -7.20
N ILE A 116 5.34 13.78 -8.14
CA ILE A 116 6.55 14.58 -7.91
C ILE A 116 6.29 15.93 -7.21
N PRO A 117 5.37 16.80 -7.67
CA PRO A 117 5.14 18.10 -7.03
C PRO A 117 4.69 17.96 -5.57
N PHE A 118 3.89 16.93 -5.26
CA PHE A 118 3.40 16.67 -3.92
C PHE A 118 4.48 16.11 -2.99
N LEU A 119 5.29 15.18 -3.50
CA LEU A 119 6.40 14.60 -2.75
C LEU A 119 7.47 15.66 -2.43
N ASN A 120 7.78 16.57 -3.37
CA ASN A 120 8.67 17.69 -3.13
C ASN A 120 8.12 18.69 -2.10
N ALA A 121 6.80 18.90 -2.08
CA ALA A 121 6.15 19.78 -1.14
C ALA A 121 5.98 19.17 0.26
N ALA A 122 6.33 17.89 0.44
CA ALA A 122 6.16 17.17 1.70
C ALA A 122 7.09 17.64 2.82
N GLY A 123 8.15 18.39 2.48
CA GLY A 123 9.11 18.93 3.43
C GLY A 123 9.88 17.87 4.21
N ASP A 124 10.44 18.29 5.35
CA ASP A 124 11.17 17.41 6.26
C ASP A 124 10.22 16.58 7.13
N GLY A 125 10.70 15.43 7.60
CA GLY A 125 9.95 14.58 8.50
C GLY A 125 10.42 13.12 8.46
N PRO A 126 9.76 12.22 9.20
CA PRO A 126 10.15 10.81 9.29
C PRO A 126 10.18 10.09 7.93
N GLN A 127 9.39 10.56 6.96
CA GLN A 127 9.29 9.98 5.61
C GLN A 127 10.12 10.72 4.55
N ALA A 128 10.89 11.74 4.92
CA ALA A 128 11.57 12.61 3.96
C ALA A 128 12.57 11.86 3.06
N ALA A 129 13.39 10.98 3.64
CA ALA A 129 14.33 10.16 2.87
C ALA A 129 13.62 9.27 1.84
N ARG A 130 12.55 8.59 2.27
CA ARG A 130 11.73 7.76 1.39
C ARG A 130 11.09 8.58 0.27
N ARG A 131 10.46 9.72 0.59
CA ARG A 131 9.78 10.57 -0.39
C ARG A 131 10.76 11.20 -1.39
N SER A 132 11.96 11.55 -0.95
CA SER A 132 13.05 11.99 -1.83
C SER A 132 13.44 10.90 -2.83
N ALA A 133 13.64 9.66 -2.36
CA ALA A 133 13.92 8.52 -3.23
C ALA A 133 12.78 8.24 -4.22
N LEU A 134 11.51 8.38 -3.79
CA LEU A 134 10.35 8.26 -4.70
C LEU A 134 10.35 9.33 -5.79
N VAL A 135 10.75 10.58 -5.49
CA VAL A 135 10.88 11.64 -6.50
C VAL A 135 11.93 11.28 -7.55
N GLU A 136 13.06 10.74 -7.13
CA GLU A 136 14.12 10.32 -8.04
C GLU A 136 13.64 9.19 -8.96
N LEU A 137 13.01 8.15 -8.39
CA LEU A 137 12.44 7.04 -9.16
C LEU A 137 11.34 7.51 -10.11
N ALA A 138 10.47 8.43 -9.69
CA ALA A 138 9.36 8.90 -10.49
C ALA A 138 9.79 9.57 -11.82
N ARG A 139 11.04 10.05 -11.89
CA ARG A 139 11.62 10.63 -13.12
C ARG A 139 12.05 9.57 -14.14
N GLU A 140 12.31 8.36 -13.67
CA GLU A 140 12.79 7.22 -14.47
C GLU A 140 11.66 6.24 -14.84
N LEU A 141 10.54 6.37 -14.14
CA LEU A 141 9.30 5.65 -14.41
C LEU A 141 8.50 6.35 -15.53
N PRO A 142 7.60 5.64 -16.22
CA PRO A 142 6.70 6.27 -17.19
C PRO A 142 5.83 7.35 -16.51
N TYR A 143 5.21 8.24 -17.29
CA TYR A 143 4.33 9.27 -16.74
C TYR A 143 3.24 8.67 -15.83
N GLU A 144 2.54 7.69 -16.39
CA GLU A 144 1.60 6.82 -15.70
C GLU A 144 1.98 5.37 -15.94
N ARG A 145 1.77 4.54 -14.92
CA ARG A 145 1.86 3.09 -15.01
C ARG A 145 0.84 2.59 -16.02
N LEU A 146 1.30 1.78 -16.96
CA LEU A 146 0.43 1.11 -17.90
C LEU A 146 -0.53 0.18 -17.16
N GLN A 147 -1.82 0.38 -17.39
CA GLN A 147 -2.84 -0.49 -16.86
C GLN A 147 -2.83 -1.80 -17.66
N PRO A 148 -2.63 -2.93 -16.97
CA PRO A 148 -2.51 -4.22 -17.63
C PRO A 148 -3.94 -4.58 -18.13
N GLY A 149 -4.12 -4.77 -19.45
CA GLY A 149 -5.43 -4.94 -20.13
C GLY A 149 -6.17 -6.25 -19.78
N ARG A 150 -6.96 -6.85 -20.71
CA ARG A 150 -7.54 -8.19 -20.49
C ARG A 150 -6.45 -9.24 -20.44
N LEU A 151 -5.93 -9.48 -19.26
CA LEU A 151 -4.81 -10.35 -19.04
C LEU A 151 -5.26 -11.62 -18.37
N VAL A 152 -4.73 -12.72 -18.90
CA VAL A 152 -4.85 -14.07 -18.38
C VAL A 152 -3.47 -14.67 -18.60
N ALA A 153 -2.71 -14.87 -17.51
CA ALA A 153 -1.49 -15.65 -17.52
C ALA A 153 -1.61 -16.74 -16.48
N GLU A 154 -1.42 -17.98 -16.89
CA GLU A 154 -1.26 -19.10 -15.98
C GLU A 154 0.21 -19.49 -16.00
N LEU A 155 0.84 -19.47 -14.83
CA LEU A 155 2.24 -19.77 -14.65
C LEU A 155 2.39 -20.98 -13.72
N PRO A 156 3.24 -21.96 -14.06
CA PRO A 156 3.54 -23.05 -13.16
C PRO A 156 4.30 -22.52 -11.93
N LEU A 157 3.96 -23.06 -10.76
CA LEU A 157 4.76 -22.92 -9.56
C LEU A 157 6.00 -23.80 -9.68
N LEU A 158 7.15 -23.25 -9.31
CA LEU A 158 8.36 -24.04 -9.11
C LEU A 158 8.20 -24.95 -7.90
N GLU A 159 8.85 -26.11 -7.94
CA GLU A 159 8.91 -27.00 -6.79
C GLU A 159 9.57 -26.30 -5.59
N GLY A 160 8.96 -26.47 -4.41
CA GLY A 160 9.41 -25.85 -3.18
C GLY A 160 8.25 -25.58 -2.23
N SER A 161 8.55 -25.04 -1.04
CA SER A 161 7.54 -24.69 -0.05
C SER A 161 7.07 -23.23 -0.14
N LEU A 162 7.71 -22.41 -0.98
CA LEU A 162 7.28 -21.05 -1.28
C LEU A 162 6.60 -20.99 -2.65
N PRO A 163 5.54 -20.18 -2.81
CA PRO A 163 4.84 -20.01 -4.09
C PRO A 163 5.72 -19.22 -5.07
N THR A 164 6.61 -19.93 -5.76
CA THR A 164 7.66 -19.34 -6.60
C THR A 164 7.31 -19.53 -8.08
N LEU A 165 7.53 -18.52 -8.90
CA LEU A 165 7.35 -18.60 -10.35
C LEU A 165 8.53 -17.98 -11.09
N LEU A 166 8.70 -18.34 -12.37
CA LEU A 166 9.69 -17.70 -13.24
C LEU A 166 9.13 -16.40 -13.82
N CYS A 167 9.68 -15.28 -13.37
CA CYS A 167 9.46 -13.97 -13.99
C CYS A 167 10.49 -13.74 -15.09
N SER A 168 10.09 -13.01 -16.13
CA SER A 168 11.04 -12.50 -17.14
C SER A 168 11.35 -11.03 -16.85
N VAL A 169 12.64 -10.67 -16.92
CA VAL A 169 13.14 -9.30 -16.84
C VAL A 169 14.02 -9.12 -18.06
N ALA A 170 13.54 -8.34 -19.03
CA ALA A 170 14.12 -8.30 -20.38
C ALA A 170 14.29 -9.72 -20.97
N ASP A 171 15.53 -10.16 -21.19
CA ASP A 171 15.90 -11.46 -21.76
C ASP A 171 16.22 -12.53 -20.70
N ARG A 172 16.09 -12.21 -19.41
CA ARG A 172 16.48 -13.10 -18.31
C ARG A 172 15.28 -13.62 -17.55
N GLN A 173 15.31 -14.90 -17.20
CA GLN A 173 14.31 -15.51 -16.32
C GLN A 173 14.87 -15.76 -14.93
N ARG A 174 14.15 -15.33 -13.89
CA ARG A 174 14.55 -15.53 -12.49
C ARG A 174 13.36 -15.94 -11.64
N PRO A 175 13.60 -16.75 -10.59
CA PRO A 175 12.56 -17.14 -9.64
C PRO A 175 12.17 -15.94 -8.78
N PHE A 176 10.87 -15.66 -8.68
CA PHE A 176 10.30 -14.71 -7.75
C PHE A 176 9.26 -15.42 -6.89
N VAL A 177 9.28 -15.15 -5.59
CA VAL A 177 8.27 -15.64 -4.66
C VAL A 177 7.08 -14.69 -4.66
N LEU A 178 5.86 -15.21 -4.68
CA LEU A 178 4.67 -14.39 -4.45
C LEU A 178 4.49 -14.15 -2.96
N ASP A 179 4.51 -12.88 -2.54
CA ASP A 179 4.45 -12.50 -1.13
C ASP A 179 3.39 -11.43 -0.89
N THR A 180 2.21 -11.86 -0.43
CA THR A 180 1.14 -10.94 -0.02
C THR A 180 1.44 -10.19 1.28
N GLY A 181 2.52 -10.55 1.99
CA GLY A 181 3.03 -9.83 3.16
C GLY A 181 3.96 -8.67 2.81
N ALA A 182 4.46 -8.61 1.58
CA ALA A 182 5.31 -7.53 1.10
C ALA A 182 4.48 -6.39 0.50
N SER A 183 4.66 -5.16 0.99
CA SER A 183 3.99 -3.98 0.44
C SER A 183 4.49 -3.60 -0.97
N MET A 184 5.76 -3.86 -1.26
CA MET A 184 6.41 -3.62 -2.54
C MET A 184 7.20 -4.84 -2.99
N THR A 185 7.33 -5.00 -4.30
CA THR A 185 8.21 -5.99 -4.93
C THR A 185 9.64 -5.70 -4.51
N ALA A 186 10.36 -6.71 -4.04
CA ALA A 186 11.70 -6.53 -3.49
C ALA A 186 12.71 -7.49 -4.12
N LEU A 187 13.93 -7.00 -4.28
CA LEU A 187 15.07 -7.75 -4.81
C LEU A 187 16.23 -7.66 -3.81
N THR A 188 17.03 -8.72 -3.72
CA THR A 188 18.34 -8.63 -3.08
C THR A 188 19.28 -7.76 -3.91
N ARG A 189 20.25 -7.11 -3.26
CA ARG A 189 21.23 -6.23 -3.92
C ARG A 189 22.01 -6.96 -4.99
N SER A 190 22.38 -8.23 -4.76
CA SER A 190 23.03 -9.05 -5.78
C SER A 190 22.17 -9.25 -7.03
N LEU A 191 20.88 -9.56 -6.86
CA LEU A 191 19.98 -9.76 -7.99
C LEU A 191 19.62 -8.43 -8.68
N ALA A 192 19.45 -7.35 -7.93
CA ALA A 192 19.23 -6.02 -8.50
C ALA A 192 20.41 -5.61 -9.40
N THR A 193 21.64 -5.85 -8.95
CA THR A 193 22.86 -5.60 -9.73
C THR A 193 22.90 -6.48 -10.98
N GLU A 194 22.61 -7.77 -10.82
CA GLU A 194 22.55 -8.72 -11.92
C GLU A 194 21.54 -8.27 -12.99
N LEU A 195 20.33 -7.87 -12.60
CA LEU A 195 19.24 -7.47 -13.48
C LEU A 195 19.37 -6.03 -14.01
N GLY A 196 20.39 -5.28 -13.60
CA GLY A 196 20.61 -3.91 -14.06
C GLY A 196 19.57 -2.91 -13.54
N VAL A 197 19.09 -3.09 -12.31
CA VAL A 197 18.20 -2.13 -11.64
C VAL A 197 18.92 -0.80 -11.48
N ALA A 198 18.33 0.26 -12.01
CA ALA A 198 18.87 1.61 -11.94
C ALA A 198 17.74 2.65 -12.08
N PRO A 199 17.84 3.82 -11.42
CA PRO A 199 18.79 4.13 -10.34
C PRO A 199 18.52 3.25 -9.12
N VAL A 200 19.46 3.24 -8.16
CA VAL A 200 19.28 2.66 -6.83
C VAL A 200 19.54 3.76 -5.82
N VAL A 201 18.51 4.13 -5.07
CA VAL A 201 18.49 5.31 -4.19
C VAL A 201 18.18 4.86 -2.78
N GLU A 202 19.07 5.17 -1.83
CA GLU A 202 18.84 4.84 -0.42
C GLU A 202 17.58 5.56 0.10
N ALA A 203 16.69 4.83 0.75
CA ALA A 203 15.33 5.26 1.08
C ALA A 203 15.00 5.17 2.59
N GLY A 204 16.03 5.03 3.43
CA GLY A 204 15.90 4.92 4.88
C GLY A 204 15.69 3.48 5.34
N THR A 205 14.74 3.26 6.25
CA THR A 205 14.44 1.94 6.81
C THR A 205 13.01 1.50 6.51
N ALA A 206 12.83 0.19 6.38
CA ALA A 206 11.52 -0.46 6.35
C ALA A 206 11.41 -1.47 7.49
N VAL A 207 10.19 -1.77 7.92
CA VAL A 207 9.92 -2.74 8.98
C VAL A 207 9.45 -4.05 8.35
N ASP A 208 10.14 -5.16 8.66
CA ASP A 208 9.74 -6.49 8.17
C ASP A 208 8.54 -7.08 8.92
N GLY A 209 8.08 -8.26 8.49
CA GLY A 209 6.94 -8.96 9.09
C GLY A 209 7.10 -9.24 10.59
N THR A 210 8.35 -9.28 11.10
CA THR A 210 8.67 -9.53 12.51
C THR A 210 8.81 -8.25 13.34
N GLY A 211 8.75 -7.07 12.71
CA GLY A 211 8.91 -5.78 13.37
C GLY A 211 10.35 -5.27 13.39
N ARG A 212 11.29 -5.93 12.70
CA ARG A 212 12.68 -5.50 12.62
C ARG A 212 12.85 -4.43 11.54
N GLU A 213 13.56 -3.36 11.89
CA GLU A 213 13.97 -2.32 10.94
C GLU A 213 15.15 -2.80 10.09
N LEU A 214 15.07 -2.55 8.80
CA LEU A 214 16.06 -2.91 7.81
C LEU A 214 16.35 -1.71 6.92
N PRO A 215 17.62 -1.38 6.63
CA PRO A 215 17.96 -0.41 5.60
C PRO A 215 17.41 -0.86 4.25
N VAL A 216 16.82 0.08 3.51
CA VAL A 216 16.26 -0.18 2.19
C VAL A 216 16.67 0.89 1.21
N ALA A 217 16.92 0.47 -0.03
CA ALA A 217 16.96 1.34 -1.18
C ALA A 217 15.75 1.10 -2.07
N LEU A 218 15.48 2.04 -2.96
CA LEU A 218 14.49 1.94 -4.02
C LEU A 218 15.20 1.95 -5.37
N GLY A 219 14.68 1.20 -6.34
CA GLY A 219 15.17 1.29 -7.72
C GLY A 219 14.11 1.00 -8.77
N VAL A 220 14.48 1.14 -10.04
CA VAL A 220 13.59 0.82 -11.16
C VAL A 220 14.05 -0.47 -11.83
N LEU A 221 13.14 -1.46 -11.85
CA LEU A 221 13.30 -2.70 -12.61
C LEU A 221 12.59 -2.54 -13.96
N HIS A 222 13.35 -2.51 -15.03
CA HIS A 222 12.81 -2.39 -16.38
C HIS A 222 12.35 -3.72 -16.96
N ALA A 223 11.32 -3.68 -17.82
CA ALA A 223 10.85 -4.81 -18.62
C ALA A 223 10.48 -6.07 -17.80
N LEU A 224 9.85 -5.90 -16.63
CA LEU A 224 9.31 -7.03 -15.87
C LEU A 224 8.09 -7.63 -16.59
N SER A 225 8.00 -8.96 -16.65
CA SER A 225 6.85 -9.69 -17.18
C SER A 225 6.55 -10.95 -16.36
N LEU A 226 5.25 -11.21 -16.19
CA LEU A 226 4.70 -12.43 -15.59
C LEU A 226 4.08 -13.27 -16.72
N GLY A 227 4.85 -14.19 -17.29
CA GLY A 227 4.41 -14.94 -18.48
C GLY A 227 4.14 -14.02 -19.65
N THR A 228 2.89 -13.99 -20.12
CA THR A 228 2.44 -13.11 -21.21
C THR A 228 2.06 -11.70 -20.73
N VAL A 229 1.98 -11.47 -19.42
CA VAL A 229 1.67 -10.17 -18.82
C VAL A 229 2.92 -9.30 -18.79
N ARG A 230 2.93 -8.21 -19.56
CA ARG A 230 3.99 -7.20 -19.48
C ARG A 230 3.64 -6.17 -18.42
N LEU A 231 4.56 -5.97 -17.47
CA LEU A 231 4.47 -4.94 -16.43
C LEU A 231 5.39 -3.74 -16.76
N ASP A 232 6.35 -3.88 -17.67
CA ASP A 232 7.34 -2.85 -18.02
C ASP A 232 8.14 -2.36 -16.81
N SER A 233 8.39 -1.05 -16.68
CA SER A 233 9.17 -0.47 -15.59
C SER A 233 8.41 -0.47 -14.27
N GLN A 234 8.99 -1.08 -13.24
CA GLN A 234 8.42 -1.19 -11.90
C GLN A 234 9.35 -0.60 -10.85
N PRO A 235 8.85 0.21 -9.89
CA PRO A 235 9.60 0.51 -8.69
C PRO A 235 9.77 -0.77 -7.87
N VAL A 236 10.97 -0.98 -7.31
CA VAL A 236 11.28 -2.13 -6.46
C VAL A 236 12.03 -1.67 -5.22
N LEU A 237 11.85 -2.39 -4.11
CA LEU A 237 12.74 -2.32 -2.96
C LEU A 237 14.02 -3.11 -3.28
N VAL A 238 15.17 -2.54 -2.92
CA VAL A 238 16.47 -3.21 -2.97
C VAL A 238 16.98 -3.33 -1.54
N VAL A 239 17.23 -4.57 -1.11
CA VAL A 239 17.66 -4.89 0.26
C VAL A 239 18.92 -5.73 0.23
N ASP A 240 19.63 -5.79 1.36
CA ASP A 240 20.77 -6.70 1.48
C ASP A 240 20.34 -8.17 1.33
N ASP A 241 21.23 -8.98 0.76
CA ASP A 241 20.96 -10.40 0.49
C ASP A 241 20.53 -11.19 1.73
N SER A 242 21.04 -10.84 2.90
CA SER A 242 20.68 -11.48 4.17
C SER A 242 19.38 -10.96 4.78
N ALA A 243 18.84 -9.85 4.28
CA ALA A 243 17.63 -9.21 4.81
C ALA A 243 16.36 -9.84 4.22
N LEU A 244 16.40 -10.33 2.98
CA LEU A 244 15.25 -10.94 2.32
C LEU A 244 15.11 -12.40 2.74
N SER A 245 14.26 -12.64 3.74
CA SER A 245 14.02 -13.97 4.28
C SER A 245 12.53 -14.23 4.49
N LEU A 246 12.06 -15.39 4.04
CA LEU A 246 10.67 -15.83 4.14
C LEU A 246 10.58 -17.15 4.89
N LYS A 247 9.61 -17.22 5.80
CA LYS A 247 9.23 -18.47 6.42
C LYS A 247 8.17 -19.14 5.53
N ASP A 248 8.22 -20.47 5.41
CA ASP A 248 7.11 -21.13 4.73
C ASP A 248 5.80 -20.98 5.53
N PRO A 249 4.63 -21.08 4.86
CA PRO A 249 3.33 -20.91 5.51
C PRO A 249 3.02 -21.92 6.63
N PHE A 250 3.76 -23.03 6.70
CA PHE A 250 3.58 -24.10 7.68
C PHE A 250 4.62 -24.06 8.81
N GLY A 251 5.41 -22.97 8.87
CA GLY A 251 6.35 -22.72 9.95
C GLY A 251 7.66 -23.50 9.84
N GLY A 252 8.00 -24.04 8.68
CA GLY A 252 9.30 -24.67 8.43
C GLY A 252 10.45 -23.66 8.32
N PRO A 253 11.61 -24.08 7.76
CA PRO A 253 12.84 -23.32 7.85
C PRO A 253 12.77 -21.99 7.09
N MET A 254 13.57 -21.04 7.56
CA MET A 254 13.77 -19.77 6.84
C MET A 254 14.42 -20.02 5.49
N GLN A 255 13.82 -19.45 4.45
CA GLN A 255 14.33 -19.44 3.10
C GLN A 255 14.77 -18.02 2.73
N ALA A 256 15.82 -17.91 1.92
CA ALA A 256 16.37 -16.63 1.47
C ALA A 256 16.16 -16.48 -0.04
N PRO A 257 14.93 -16.14 -0.49
CA PRO A 257 14.70 -15.87 -1.91
C PRO A 257 15.47 -14.62 -2.33
N LYS A 258 15.79 -14.53 -3.63
CA LYS A 258 16.44 -13.34 -4.19
C LYS A 258 15.45 -12.27 -4.62
N ALA A 259 14.19 -12.63 -4.82
CA ALA A 259 13.14 -11.73 -5.27
C ALA A 259 11.77 -12.13 -4.70
N VAL A 260 10.95 -11.13 -4.41
CA VAL A 260 9.54 -11.28 -4.07
C VAL A 260 8.69 -10.34 -4.91
N VAL A 261 7.53 -10.81 -5.37
CA VAL A 261 6.47 -9.97 -5.96
C VAL A 261 5.51 -9.60 -4.84
N GLY A 262 5.43 -8.30 -4.54
CA GLY A 262 4.61 -7.76 -3.46
C GLY A 262 3.23 -7.29 -3.90
N LEU A 263 2.49 -6.68 -2.97
CA LEU A 263 1.14 -6.16 -3.16
C LEU A 263 1.08 -5.03 -4.18
N ASP A 264 2.15 -4.26 -4.35
CA ASP A 264 2.28 -3.25 -5.40
C ASP A 264 2.03 -3.79 -6.81
N VAL A 265 2.34 -5.07 -7.05
CA VAL A 265 2.05 -5.80 -8.29
C VAL A 265 0.83 -6.71 -8.13
N LEU A 266 0.76 -7.50 -7.06
CA LEU A 266 -0.29 -8.50 -6.88
C LEU A 266 -1.70 -7.90 -6.81
N ALA A 267 -1.87 -6.74 -6.17
CA ALA A 267 -3.18 -6.10 -6.03
C ALA A 267 -3.77 -5.60 -7.36
N ARG A 268 -2.98 -5.60 -8.45
CA ARG A 268 -3.45 -5.24 -9.80
C ARG A 268 -4.22 -6.39 -10.46
N PHE A 269 -4.08 -7.60 -9.93
CA PHE A 269 -4.65 -8.82 -10.48
C PHE A 269 -5.64 -9.42 -9.51
N ARG A 270 -6.58 -10.18 -10.05
CA ARG A 270 -7.13 -11.31 -9.31
C ARG A 270 -6.13 -12.46 -9.47
N VAL A 271 -5.64 -12.95 -8.33
CA VAL A 271 -4.63 -14.01 -8.26
C VAL A 271 -5.28 -15.27 -7.71
N THR A 272 -5.27 -16.35 -8.49
CA THR A 272 -5.78 -17.67 -8.06
C THR A 272 -4.63 -18.66 -7.96
N PHE A 273 -4.39 -19.17 -6.76
CA PHE A 273 -3.48 -20.29 -6.52
C PHE A 273 -4.23 -21.60 -6.71
N ASP A 274 -3.79 -22.42 -7.67
CA ASP A 274 -4.37 -23.74 -7.94
C ASP A 274 -3.39 -24.84 -7.50
N PRO A 275 -3.57 -25.42 -6.31
CA PRO A 275 -2.66 -26.45 -5.81
C PRO A 275 -2.76 -27.76 -6.60
N THR A 276 -3.90 -28.05 -7.24
CA THR A 276 -4.09 -29.26 -8.04
C THR A 276 -3.31 -29.17 -9.36
N ARG A 277 -3.31 -28.00 -10.00
CA ARG A 277 -2.52 -27.73 -11.20
C ARG A 277 -1.10 -27.25 -10.92
N GLN A 278 -0.76 -27.02 -9.65
CA GLN A 278 0.50 -26.41 -9.22
C GLN A 278 0.80 -25.13 -10.01
N SER A 279 -0.20 -24.26 -10.13
CA SER A 279 -0.12 -23.05 -10.95
C SER A 279 -0.72 -21.84 -10.26
N VAL A 280 -0.37 -20.66 -10.78
CA VAL A 280 -0.98 -19.39 -10.40
C VAL A 280 -1.57 -18.75 -11.63
N LEU A 281 -2.84 -18.38 -11.53
CA LEU A 281 -3.57 -17.63 -12.54
C LEU A 281 -3.61 -16.16 -12.16
N PHE A 282 -3.13 -15.30 -13.05
CA PHE A 282 -3.27 -13.86 -13.02
C PHE A 282 -4.34 -13.45 -14.01
N GLU A 283 -5.42 -12.87 -13.51
CA GLU A 283 -6.49 -12.33 -14.35
C GLU A 283 -6.79 -10.87 -14.02
N LEU A 284 -7.46 -10.17 -14.94
CA LEU A 284 -8.01 -8.84 -14.65
C LEU A 284 -8.76 -8.86 -13.32
N SER A 285 -8.46 -7.90 -12.46
CA SER A 285 -9.23 -7.71 -11.24
C SER A 285 -10.69 -7.41 -11.61
N ARG A 286 -11.52 -8.44 -11.52
CA ARG A 286 -12.97 -8.35 -11.43
C ARG A 286 -13.25 -8.67 -9.97
N GLY A 287 -13.95 -7.78 -9.28
CA GLY A 287 -14.30 -7.98 -7.87
C GLY A 287 -14.79 -9.41 -7.62
N LEU A 288 -14.45 -9.96 -6.46
CA LEU A 288 -14.93 -11.29 -6.09
C LEU A 288 -16.46 -11.26 -5.95
N ASP A 289 -17.12 -12.36 -6.28
CA ASP A 289 -18.52 -12.54 -5.88
C ASP A 289 -18.59 -12.54 -4.35
N GLU A 290 -19.31 -11.58 -3.78
CA GLU A 290 -19.34 -11.25 -2.34
C GLU A 290 -19.56 -12.42 -1.37
N PRO A 291 -20.39 -13.47 -1.64
CA PRO A 291 -20.69 -14.46 -0.60
C PRO A 291 -19.51 -15.37 -0.21
N ARG A 292 -18.38 -15.33 -0.93
CA ARG A 292 -17.18 -16.13 -0.61
C ARG A 292 -15.90 -15.30 -0.43
N ALA A 293 -16.01 -13.97 -0.48
CA ALA A 293 -14.88 -13.08 -0.27
C ALA A 293 -14.71 -12.77 1.21
N VAL A 294 -13.49 -12.87 1.73
CA VAL A 294 -13.13 -12.22 3.00
C VAL A 294 -12.46 -10.91 2.66
N GLY A 295 -13.11 -9.79 3.00
CA GLY A 295 -12.51 -8.47 2.83
C GLY A 295 -11.24 -8.37 3.68
N CYS A 296 -10.12 -8.03 3.06
CA CYS A 296 -8.90 -7.69 3.77
C CYS A 296 -8.80 -6.19 4.02
N VAL A 297 -8.05 -5.83 5.05
CA VAL A 297 -7.79 -4.46 5.47
C VAL A 297 -6.33 -4.14 5.19
N GLN A 298 -6.06 -3.04 4.50
CA GLN A 298 -4.71 -2.53 4.38
C GLN A 298 -4.35 -1.70 5.62
N PHE A 299 -3.30 -2.09 6.35
CA PHE A 299 -2.80 -1.30 7.47
C PHE A 299 -1.28 -1.34 7.52
N ASP A 300 -0.65 -0.16 7.57
CA ASP A 300 0.81 -0.01 7.61
C ASP A 300 1.54 -0.82 6.52
N GLY A 301 1.00 -0.77 5.29
CA GLY A 301 1.53 -1.50 4.13
C GLY A 301 1.25 -3.01 4.13
N ARG A 302 0.55 -3.54 5.15
CA ARG A 302 0.23 -4.97 5.26
C ARG A 302 -1.22 -5.24 4.86
N CYS A 303 -1.45 -6.42 4.29
CA CYS A 303 -2.78 -6.98 4.09
C CYS A 303 -3.17 -7.79 5.33
N LEU A 304 -4.19 -7.33 6.06
CA LEU A 304 -4.71 -8.00 7.24
C LEU A 304 -6.05 -8.66 6.91
N VAL A 305 -6.14 -9.96 7.15
CA VAL A 305 -7.41 -10.69 7.01
C VAL A 305 -8.07 -10.72 8.39
N PRO A 306 -9.25 -10.10 8.55
CA PRO A 306 -9.95 -10.14 9.82
C PRO A 306 -10.49 -11.56 10.04
N VAL A 307 -9.98 -12.24 11.06
CA VAL A 307 -10.39 -13.59 11.45
C VAL A 307 -11.40 -13.53 12.59
N ARG A 308 -12.29 -14.52 12.68
CA ARG A 308 -13.12 -14.70 13.89
C ARG A 308 -12.59 -15.88 14.68
N VAL A 309 -12.23 -15.65 15.94
CA VAL A 309 -11.83 -16.67 16.90
C VAL A 309 -12.95 -16.77 17.95
N GLU A 310 -13.57 -17.94 18.07
CA GLU A 310 -14.65 -18.20 19.04
C GLU A 310 -15.86 -17.24 18.93
N GLY A 311 -16.20 -16.82 17.71
CA GLY A 311 -17.32 -15.91 17.45
C GLY A 311 -17.02 -14.43 17.74
N ARG A 312 -15.80 -14.11 18.20
CA ARG A 312 -15.29 -12.74 18.31
C ARG A 312 -14.32 -12.48 17.15
N ARG A 313 -14.43 -11.30 16.56
CA ARG A 313 -13.53 -10.84 15.49
C ARG A 313 -12.28 -10.21 16.08
#